data_AF-A0A8S0QAF1-F1
#
_entry.id   AF-A0A8S0QAF1-F1
#
_cell.length_a   1.000
_cell.length_b   1.000
_cell.length_c   1.000
_cell.angle_alpha   90.00
_cell.angle_beta   90.00
_cell.angle_gamma   90.00
#
_symmetry.space_group_name_H-M   'P 1'
#
loop_
_entity.id
_entity.type
_entity.pdbx_description
1 polymer ?
#
loop_
_entity_poly.entity_id
_entity_poly.type
_entity_poly.pdbx_seq_one_letter_code
_entity_poly.pdbx_strand_id
1 'polypeptide(L)'
;MVPLKVAALIFYILSSFLTTSKSVDEFSYNGFRSANLSLDGMAKITPNGLLKLNNATILEKGHAFFPDPIEVKNSINASASSFSAYFVFAMVSGYQELGGQGIIFVLSPSKNFERANPALYFGLFNQTNSGNSSNHIFGVELDTLKNIEVEDIDDNHVGIDINGLKSISSKSSGYWDNTDLFRNLTLNSGHPTQLWVEYDGIEKQISVTLAPLHNSKPNRTLLQISYDLSSVLKPTMFVGFSSATGPIQIATHYVLGWSFKINGMAQPLDLSRLPKLPRTGPKKISKVLTVYMPVIVVVSVTLAIWGVVCYVNRRRKFAEVLEEWERDYSPQRFKFKDLYKATKGFKDKEILGRGGFGKVYKGVMPRSKVEIAVKRVSHESRQGMREFVAEIASMGRLRHRNLVPLLGYCRRKSELLLVYEYMSNGSLDKFLDNQPKEMKECGGSSLSAFAVNLEFRNFASDFQCPIYWSNLWLHIQICLVL
;
A
#
# COMPACT_ATOMS: atom_id res chain seq x y z
N MET A 1 -58.16 57.31 23.05
CA MET A 1 -57.12 58.35 22.91
C MET A 1 -55.96 57.98 23.80
N VAL A 2 -54.84 57.51 23.24
CA VAL A 2 -53.62 57.32 24.03
C VAL A 2 -53.16 58.71 24.49
N PRO A 3 -52.93 58.95 25.79
CA PRO A 3 -52.56 60.27 26.28
C PRO A 3 -51.23 60.68 25.65
N LEU A 4 -51.17 61.92 25.14
CA LEU A 4 -50.04 62.48 24.40
C LEU A 4 -48.66 62.27 25.09
N LYS A 5 -48.67 62.19 26.42
CA LYS A 5 -47.48 61.91 27.26
C LYS A 5 -46.94 60.48 27.10
N VAL A 6 -47.81 59.49 26.90
CA VAL A 6 -47.42 58.08 26.69
C VAL A 6 -46.85 57.90 25.28
N ALA A 7 -47.44 58.57 24.28
CA ALA A 7 -46.88 58.59 22.92
C ALA A 7 -45.50 59.24 22.87
N ALA A 8 -45.30 60.36 23.58
CA ALA A 8 -44.00 61.03 23.68
C ALA A 8 -42.96 60.17 24.42
N LEU A 9 -43.35 59.45 25.48
CA LEU A 9 -42.45 58.54 26.19
C LEU A 9 -42.07 57.33 25.35
N ILE A 10 -43.02 56.75 24.60
CA ILE A 10 -42.75 55.65 23.65
C ILE A 10 -41.83 56.15 22.52
N PHE A 11 -42.02 57.37 22.02
CA PHE A 11 -41.16 57.96 20.99
C PHE A 11 -39.76 58.25 21.53
N TYR A 12 -39.64 58.72 22.78
CA TYR A 12 -38.35 58.94 23.44
C TYR A 12 -37.62 57.61 23.67
N ILE A 13 -38.33 56.58 24.13
CA ILE A 13 -37.81 55.22 24.32
C ILE A 13 -37.39 54.62 22.96
N LEU A 14 -38.23 54.73 21.91
CA LEU A 14 -37.85 54.27 20.56
C LEU A 14 -36.65 55.04 20.00
N SER A 15 -36.56 56.35 20.23
CA SER A 15 -35.41 57.15 19.81
C SER A 15 -34.12 56.79 20.54
N SER A 16 -34.22 56.35 21.81
CA SER A 16 -33.07 55.82 22.57
C SER A 16 -32.64 54.41 22.17
N PHE A 17 -33.46 53.70 21.37
CA PHE A 17 -33.11 52.40 20.76
C PHE A 17 -32.61 52.52 19.32
N LEU A 18 -32.53 53.72 18.74
CA LEU A 18 -31.71 53.95 17.54
C LEU A 18 -30.24 54.02 17.95
N THR A 19 -29.65 52.87 18.29
CA THR A 19 -28.20 52.72 18.14
C THR A 19 -27.90 52.81 16.65
N THR A 20 -27.49 53.98 16.19
CA THR A 20 -26.74 54.09 14.94
C THR A 20 -25.53 53.16 15.08
N SER A 21 -25.53 52.06 14.33
CA SER A 21 -24.37 51.20 14.14
C SER A 21 -23.26 52.08 13.60
N LYS A 22 -22.41 52.60 14.50
CA LYS A 22 -21.21 53.33 14.10
C LYS A 22 -20.32 52.31 13.38
N SER A 23 -20.01 52.54 12.11
CA SER A 23 -19.09 51.68 11.37
C SER A 23 -17.78 51.60 12.16
N VAL A 24 -17.32 50.38 12.41
CA VAL A 24 -16.03 50.19 13.09
C VAL A 24 -14.95 50.25 12.01
N ASP A 25 -14.25 51.38 11.99
CA ASP A 25 -13.21 51.63 10.99
C ASP A 25 -11.81 51.20 11.47
N GLU A 26 -11.67 50.85 12.76
CA GLU A 26 -10.39 50.53 13.40
C GLU A 26 -10.55 49.63 14.64
N PHE A 27 -9.60 48.70 14.83
CA PHE A 27 -9.43 47.98 16.11
C PHE A 27 -7.97 47.56 16.34
N SER A 28 -7.63 47.23 17.59
CA SER A 28 -6.33 46.70 17.96
C SER A 28 -6.42 45.75 19.16
N TYR A 29 -5.80 44.58 19.04
CA TYR A 29 -5.75 43.53 20.04
C TYR A 29 -4.29 43.16 20.36
N ASN A 30 -3.82 43.57 21.53
CA ASN A 30 -2.53 43.16 22.10
C ASN A 30 -2.70 41.84 22.89
N GLY A 31 -3.13 40.80 22.19
CA GLY A 31 -3.66 39.57 22.79
C GLY A 31 -5.18 39.56 22.90
N PHE A 32 -5.75 38.37 23.10
CA PHE A 32 -7.17 38.09 22.88
C PHE A 32 -7.96 37.74 24.15
N ARG A 33 -7.37 37.85 25.35
CA ARG A 33 -8.00 37.39 26.61
C ARG A 33 -9.41 37.97 26.85
N SER A 34 -9.64 39.21 26.44
CA SER A 34 -10.93 39.91 26.54
C SER A 34 -11.46 40.33 25.17
N ALA A 35 -10.92 39.76 24.08
CA ALA A 35 -11.36 40.11 22.73
C ALA A 35 -12.71 39.45 22.44
N ASN A 36 -13.63 40.24 21.88
CA ASN A 36 -14.89 39.73 21.37
C ASN A 36 -14.70 39.34 19.90
N LEU A 37 -14.42 38.07 19.64
CA LEU A 37 -14.26 37.54 18.28
C LEU A 37 -15.37 36.53 17.97
N SER A 38 -15.80 36.51 16.71
CA SER A 38 -16.65 35.46 16.17
C SER A 38 -15.77 34.26 15.82
N LEU A 39 -15.86 33.19 16.62
CA LEU A 39 -15.05 31.98 16.45
C LEU A 39 -15.92 30.84 15.89
N ASP A 40 -15.40 30.12 14.90
CA ASP A 40 -16.03 28.94 14.30
C ASP A 40 -15.02 27.79 14.14
N GLY A 41 -15.53 26.56 14.07
CA GLY A 41 -14.73 25.35 14.00
C GLY A 41 -13.79 25.19 15.19
N MET A 42 -12.51 24.94 14.92
CA MET A 42 -11.50 24.68 15.96
C MET A 42 -10.88 25.94 16.57
N ALA A 43 -11.23 27.13 16.08
CA ALA A 43 -10.67 28.37 16.56
C ALA A 43 -11.09 28.65 18.00
N LYS A 44 -10.12 28.95 18.87
CA LYS A 44 -10.39 29.27 20.28
C LYS A 44 -9.36 30.24 20.85
N ILE A 45 -9.79 30.98 21.86
CA ILE A 45 -8.90 31.82 22.65
C ILE A 45 -8.39 31.02 23.85
N THR A 46 -7.09 30.98 24.05
CA THR A 46 -6.48 30.29 25.21
C THR A 46 -6.58 31.14 26.48
N PRO A 47 -6.45 30.55 27.68
CA PRO A 47 -6.51 31.30 28.94
C PRO A 47 -5.45 32.41 29.09
N ASN A 48 -4.32 32.28 28.39
CA ASN A 48 -3.26 33.28 28.33
C ASN A 48 -3.45 34.30 27.19
N GLY A 49 -4.54 34.23 26.43
CA GLY A 49 -4.91 35.23 25.42
C GLY A 49 -4.34 35.01 24.01
N LEU A 50 -3.90 33.80 23.66
CA LEU A 50 -3.55 33.46 22.26
C LEU A 50 -4.83 33.14 21.49
N LEU A 51 -4.94 33.63 20.26
CA LEU A 51 -5.91 33.12 19.32
C LEU A 51 -5.32 31.89 18.64
N LYS A 52 -5.84 30.71 18.98
CA LYS A 52 -5.43 29.42 18.42
C LYS A 52 -6.42 29.06 17.31
N LEU A 53 -5.97 29.07 16.06
CA LEU A 53 -6.86 28.88 14.89
C LEU A 53 -7.19 27.41 14.64
N ASN A 54 -6.27 26.51 14.95
CA ASN A 54 -6.49 25.07 14.84
C ASN A 54 -5.97 24.36 16.09
N ASN A 55 -6.47 23.16 16.35
CA ASN A 55 -6.06 22.36 17.51
C ASN A 55 -5.51 20.99 17.11
N ALA A 56 -4.75 20.92 16.02
CA ALA A 56 -3.99 19.72 15.66
C ALA A 56 -4.87 18.45 15.44
N THR A 57 -6.19 18.57 15.44
CA THR A 57 -7.11 17.50 15.01
C THR A 57 -6.94 17.31 13.49
N ILE A 58 -7.23 16.11 12.98
CA ILE A 58 -7.03 15.78 11.56
C ILE A 58 -8.24 16.26 10.76
N LEU A 59 -8.00 16.89 9.60
CA LEU A 59 -9.05 17.30 8.65
C LEU A 59 -10.13 18.20 9.26
N GLU A 60 -9.72 19.15 10.08
CA GLU A 60 -10.58 20.18 10.65
C GLU A 60 -10.18 21.57 10.16
N LYS A 61 -11.09 22.52 10.33
CA LYS A 61 -10.92 23.94 10.00
C LYS A 61 -11.27 24.83 11.19
N GLY A 62 -10.75 26.04 11.22
CA GLY A 62 -11.08 27.02 12.23
C GLY A 62 -11.00 28.43 11.69
N HIS A 63 -11.95 29.24 12.15
CA HIS A 63 -12.14 30.61 11.68
C HIS A 63 -12.27 31.55 12.85
N ALA A 64 -11.65 32.72 12.73
CA ALA A 64 -11.75 33.77 13.73
C ALA A 64 -11.94 35.10 13.03
N PHE A 65 -13.12 35.69 13.19
CA PHE A 65 -13.51 36.94 12.56
C PHE A 65 -13.76 38.04 13.58
N PHE A 66 -13.46 39.27 13.19
CA PHE A 66 -14.03 40.43 13.87
C PHE A 66 -15.57 40.32 13.78
N PRO A 67 -16.30 40.57 14.88
CA PRO A 67 -17.71 40.19 14.98
C PRO A 67 -18.59 40.96 14.00
N ASP A 68 -18.33 42.25 13.85
CA ASP A 68 -19.11 43.16 13.02
C ASP A 68 -18.50 43.30 11.62
N PRO A 69 -19.30 43.48 10.56
CA PRO A 69 -18.77 43.75 9.24
C PRO A 69 -18.19 45.16 9.15
N ILE A 70 -17.13 45.32 8.37
CA ILE A 70 -16.45 46.59 8.14
C ILE A 70 -16.87 47.15 6.77
N GLU A 71 -17.19 48.44 6.73
CA GLU A 71 -17.47 49.15 5.49
C GLU A 71 -16.16 49.40 4.74
N VAL A 72 -16.00 48.74 3.59
CA VAL A 72 -14.81 48.85 2.73
C VAL A 72 -15.12 49.61 1.43
N LYS A 73 -16.40 49.85 1.12
CA LYS A 73 -16.83 50.73 0.02
C LYS A 73 -18.07 51.52 0.42
N ASN A 74 -18.08 52.80 0.05
CA ASN A 74 -19.23 53.70 0.30
C ASN A 74 -20.49 53.32 -0.50
N SER A 75 -20.35 52.58 -1.60
CA SER A 75 -21.46 52.06 -2.39
C SER A 75 -21.02 50.86 -3.23
N ILE A 76 -21.97 50.16 -3.87
CA ILE A 76 -21.69 49.00 -4.73
C ILE A 76 -20.73 49.35 -5.87
N ASN A 77 -20.84 50.56 -6.42
CA ASN A 77 -20.04 51.04 -7.57
C ASN A 77 -18.86 51.91 -7.15
N ALA A 78 -18.67 52.17 -5.85
CA ALA A 78 -17.53 52.93 -5.37
C ALA A 78 -16.23 52.12 -5.51
N SER A 79 -15.10 52.82 -5.51
CA SER A 79 -13.79 52.19 -5.33
C SER A 79 -13.66 51.57 -3.94
N ALA A 80 -12.90 50.47 -3.84
CA ALA A 80 -12.45 49.94 -2.56
C ALA A 80 -11.63 50.98 -1.80
N SER A 81 -11.93 51.15 -0.51
CA SER A 81 -11.19 51.99 0.43
C SER A 81 -9.82 51.38 0.70
N SER A 82 -8.84 52.23 1.00
CA SER A 82 -7.54 51.74 1.46
C SER A 82 -7.69 51.06 2.82
N PHE A 83 -6.88 50.05 3.10
CA PHE A 83 -6.84 49.43 4.41
C PHE A 83 -5.44 48.96 4.79
N SER A 84 -5.23 48.83 6.09
CA SER A 84 -4.00 48.30 6.67
C SER A 84 -4.36 47.27 7.73
N ALA A 85 -3.75 46.10 7.64
CA ALA A 85 -3.83 45.04 8.64
C ALA A 85 -2.42 44.72 9.13
N TYR A 86 -2.26 44.62 10.44
CA TYR A 86 -1.00 44.26 11.07
C TYR A 86 -1.26 43.18 12.12
N PHE A 87 -0.58 42.04 12.02
CA PHE A 87 -0.72 40.98 13.00
C PHE A 87 0.60 40.27 13.27
N VAL A 88 0.66 39.64 14.45
CA VAL A 88 1.76 38.76 14.84
C VAL A 88 1.22 37.34 14.89
N PHE A 89 1.86 36.44 14.16
CA PHE A 89 1.49 35.03 14.13
C PHE A 89 2.67 34.13 14.51
N ALA A 90 2.36 32.88 14.82
CA ALA A 90 3.36 31.82 14.93
C ALA A 90 2.74 30.49 14.53
N MET A 91 3.46 29.72 13.72
CA MET A 91 3.11 28.35 13.38
C MET A 91 4.09 27.43 14.09
N VAL A 92 3.59 26.66 15.05
CA VAL A 92 4.39 25.82 15.92
C VAL A 92 4.23 24.36 15.49
N SER A 93 5.25 23.82 14.82
CA SER A 93 5.25 22.41 14.39
C SER A 93 5.76 21.47 15.49
N GLY A 94 5.10 20.31 15.62
CA GLY A 94 5.55 19.24 16.52
C GLY A 94 6.72 18.43 15.97
N TYR A 95 6.99 18.55 14.67
CA TYR A 95 8.02 17.84 13.93
C TYR A 95 8.83 18.87 13.14
N GLN A 96 10.14 18.92 13.37
CA GLN A 96 11.02 19.82 12.61
C GLN A 96 10.87 19.49 11.11
N GLU A 97 10.78 20.53 10.28
CA GLU A 97 10.68 20.49 8.80
C GLU A 97 9.34 20.04 8.19
N LEU A 98 8.35 19.61 8.99
CA LEU A 98 7.01 19.38 8.46
C LEU A 98 6.17 20.64 8.68
N GLY A 99 5.68 21.23 7.59
CA GLY A 99 4.65 22.27 7.57
C GLY A 99 3.26 21.68 7.38
N GLY A 100 2.24 22.41 7.83
CA GLY A 100 0.87 21.96 7.77
C GLY A 100 0.02 23.10 7.26
N GLN A 101 -0.31 23.08 5.97
CA GLN A 101 -1.12 24.09 5.31
C GLN A 101 -0.71 25.50 5.70
N GLY A 102 -1.51 26.21 6.49
CA GLY A 102 -1.07 27.49 7.02
C GLY A 102 -2.19 28.32 7.59
N ILE A 103 -1.99 29.63 7.50
CA ILE A 103 -2.94 30.66 7.95
C ILE A 103 -3.26 31.55 6.75
N ILE A 104 -4.52 31.93 6.59
CA ILE A 104 -4.91 32.94 5.63
C ILE A 104 -5.60 34.10 6.36
N PHE A 105 -5.09 35.31 6.16
CA PHE A 105 -5.80 36.54 6.49
C PHE A 105 -6.85 36.78 5.41
N VAL A 106 -8.10 37.05 5.78
CA VAL A 106 -9.22 37.03 4.83
C VAL A 106 -10.17 38.20 5.01
N LEU A 107 -10.60 38.76 3.88
CA LEU A 107 -11.78 39.60 3.74
C LEU A 107 -12.86 38.80 2.99
N SER A 108 -14.02 38.59 3.61
CA SER A 108 -15.13 37.81 3.04
C SER A 108 -16.50 38.45 3.28
N PRO A 109 -17.51 38.24 2.41
CA PRO A 109 -18.85 38.78 2.62
C PRO A 109 -19.64 38.04 3.73
N SER A 110 -19.11 36.91 4.21
CA SER A 110 -19.73 36.05 5.22
C SER A 110 -18.68 35.43 6.13
N LYS A 111 -19.08 35.11 7.36
CA LYS A 111 -18.30 34.31 8.31
C LYS A 111 -18.62 32.81 8.25
N ASN A 112 -19.67 32.42 7.51
CA ASN A 112 -20.11 31.02 7.41
C ASN A 112 -19.34 30.29 6.31
N PHE A 113 -18.53 29.31 6.71
CA PHE A 113 -17.76 28.43 5.83
C PHE A 113 -18.05 26.94 6.09
N GLU A 114 -19.27 26.59 6.50
CA GLU A 114 -19.66 25.21 6.80
C GLU A 114 -19.38 24.24 5.63
N ARG A 115 -19.60 24.69 4.39
CA ARG A 115 -19.39 23.90 3.16
C ARG A 115 -17.96 23.95 2.61
N ALA A 116 -17.05 24.65 3.27
CA ALA A 116 -15.64 24.67 2.89
C ALA A 116 -14.96 23.37 3.35
N ASN A 117 -13.97 22.92 2.59
CA ASN A 117 -13.19 21.75 2.93
C ASN A 117 -12.01 22.14 3.85
N PRO A 118 -11.55 21.23 4.72
CA PRO A 118 -10.25 21.34 5.39
C PRO A 118 -9.15 20.98 4.38
N ALA A 119 -7.93 20.69 4.84
CA ALA A 119 -6.78 20.50 3.95
C ALA A 119 -6.66 21.71 3.00
N LEU A 120 -6.01 21.55 1.83
CA LEU A 120 -5.50 22.60 0.93
C LEU A 120 -6.40 23.84 0.73
N TYR A 121 -7.71 23.72 0.96
CA TYR A 121 -8.71 24.77 0.89
C TYR A 121 -8.71 25.85 1.99
N PHE A 122 -7.79 25.79 2.96
CA PHE A 122 -7.69 26.68 4.13
C PHE A 122 -8.97 26.83 4.97
N GLY A 123 -9.99 25.98 4.76
CA GLY A 123 -11.31 26.17 5.36
C GLY A 123 -12.14 27.28 4.70
N LEU A 124 -11.75 27.82 3.55
CA LEU A 124 -12.49 28.89 2.85
C LEU A 124 -13.21 28.39 1.60
N PHE A 125 -12.60 27.44 0.90
CA PHE A 125 -13.09 26.96 -0.39
C PHE A 125 -13.44 25.47 -0.34
N ASN A 126 -13.98 24.96 -1.43
CA ASN A 126 -14.14 23.54 -1.71
C ASN A 126 -13.79 23.29 -3.19
N GLN A 127 -13.84 22.02 -3.58
CA GLN A 127 -13.47 21.61 -4.94
C GLN A 127 -14.31 22.28 -6.04
N THR A 128 -15.52 22.74 -5.73
CA THR A 128 -16.46 23.30 -6.72
C THR A 128 -16.49 24.82 -6.77
N ASN A 129 -16.07 25.50 -5.69
CA ASN A 129 -16.16 26.96 -5.61
C ASN A 129 -14.80 27.66 -5.72
N SER A 130 -13.66 26.96 -5.61
CA SER A 130 -12.34 27.59 -5.75
C SER A 130 -12.20 28.22 -7.14
N GLY A 131 -11.88 29.52 -7.19
CA GLY A 131 -11.75 30.31 -8.42
C GLY A 131 -13.06 30.95 -8.90
N ASN A 132 -14.19 30.71 -8.22
CA ASN A 132 -15.47 31.30 -8.60
C ASN A 132 -15.56 32.78 -8.16
N SER A 133 -15.70 33.69 -9.11
CA SER A 133 -15.78 35.15 -8.86
C SER A 133 -16.94 35.58 -7.95
N SER A 134 -17.99 34.75 -7.81
CA SER A 134 -19.11 34.99 -6.89
C SER A 134 -18.75 34.79 -5.41
N ASN A 135 -17.56 34.27 -5.09
CA ASN A 135 -17.09 34.14 -3.72
C ASN A 135 -16.87 35.50 -3.04
N HIS A 136 -16.37 36.49 -3.79
CA HIS A 136 -15.98 37.81 -3.29
C HIS A 136 -14.98 37.74 -2.12
N ILE A 137 -13.99 36.85 -2.22
CA ILE A 137 -12.98 36.62 -1.18
C ILE A 137 -11.64 37.18 -1.63
N PHE A 138 -11.03 37.96 -0.75
CA PHE A 138 -9.62 38.35 -0.82
C PHE A 138 -8.87 37.71 0.34
N GLY A 139 -7.72 37.10 0.05
CA GLY A 139 -6.89 36.44 1.05
C GLY A 139 -5.41 36.77 0.89
N VAL A 140 -4.68 36.77 2.01
CA VAL A 140 -3.22 36.68 2.03
C VAL A 140 -2.85 35.42 2.80
N GLU A 141 -2.38 34.42 2.07
CA GLU A 141 -2.02 33.12 2.61
C GLU A 141 -0.57 33.10 3.08
N LEU A 142 -0.35 32.31 4.12
CA LEU A 142 0.95 31.93 4.65
C LEU A 142 1.01 30.41 4.55
N ASP A 143 1.47 29.88 3.42
CA ASP A 143 1.47 28.45 3.15
C ASP A 143 2.82 27.81 3.50
N THR A 144 2.72 26.66 4.16
CA THR A 144 3.81 25.83 4.65
C THR A 144 3.80 24.42 4.04
N LEU A 145 3.00 24.20 3.00
CA LEU A 145 2.87 22.92 2.33
C LEU A 145 2.74 23.12 0.82
N LYS A 146 3.69 22.59 0.04
CA LYS A 146 3.61 22.66 -1.42
C LYS A 146 2.53 21.73 -1.98
N ASN A 147 1.48 22.30 -2.54
CA ASN A 147 0.44 21.62 -3.29
C ASN A 147 0.58 21.89 -4.81
N ILE A 148 0.95 20.85 -5.56
CA ILE A 148 1.14 20.94 -7.03
C ILE A 148 -0.16 21.31 -7.75
N GLU A 149 -1.32 20.87 -7.23
CA GLU A 149 -2.64 21.10 -7.83
C GLU A 149 -3.06 22.58 -7.88
N VAL A 150 -2.51 23.40 -6.98
CA VAL A 150 -2.77 24.85 -6.90
C VAL A 150 -1.57 25.68 -7.40
N GLU A 151 -0.57 25.02 -7.98
CA GLU A 151 0.65 25.63 -8.54
C GLU A 151 1.54 26.35 -7.52
N ASP A 152 1.63 25.81 -6.30
CA ASP A 152 2.51 26.38 -5.27
C ASP A 152 3.98 26.40 -5.69
N ILE A 153 4.62 27.54 -5.41
CA ILE A 153 6.03 27.76 -5.77
C ILE A 153 6.97 26.90 -4.92
N ASP A 154 6.71 26.80 -3.62
CA ASP A 154 7.48 26.04 -2.62
C ASP A 154 6.61 25.72 -1.39
N ASP A 155 7.19 25.11 -0.36
CA ASP A 155 6.52 24.73 0.90
C ASP A 155 6.69 25.77 2.02
N ASN A 156 7.03 27.01 1.68
CA ASN A 156 7.23 28.09 2.64
C ASN A 156 7.06 29.46 1.95
N HIS A 157 5.84 29.80 1.55
CA HIS A 157 5.56 31.01 0.78
C HIS A 157 4.40 31.84 1.33
N VAL A 158 4.38 33.08 0.88
CA VAL A 158 3.27 34.01 1.06
C VAL A 158 2.58 34.17 -0.29
N GLY A 159 1.26 34.15 -0.30
CA GLY A 159 0.44 34.23 -1.50
C GLY A 159 -0.67 35.29 -1.37
N ILE A 160 -1.10 35.84 -2.50
CA ILE A 160 -2.27 36.72 -2.59
C ILE A 160 -3.35 35.97 -3.38
N ASP A 161 -4.46 35.71 -2.70
CA ASP A 161 -5.56 34.90 -3.22
C ASP A 161 -6.78 35.75 -3.53
N ILE A 162 -7.34 35.53 -4.71
CA ILE A 162 -8.57 36.17 -5.16
C ILE A 162 -9.57 35.08 -5.56
N ASN A 163 -10.64 34.95 -4.78
CA ASN A 163 -11.76 34.03 -5.03
C ASN A 163 -11.42 32.54 -5.15
N GLY A 164 -10.18 32.11 -4.91
CA GLY A 164 -9.74 30.73 -5.02
C GLY A 164 -8.36 30.54 -4.45
N LEU A 165 -7.89 29.29 -4.55
CA LEU A 165 -6.64 28.82 -3.96
C LEU A 165 -5.39 29.07 -4.79
N LYS A 166 -5.56 29.32 -6.09
CA LYS A 166 -4.41 29.66 -6.92
C LYS A 166 -4.10 31.13 -6.71
N SER A 167 -3.01 31.38 -5.99
CA SER A 167 -2.51 32.73 -5.79
C SER A 167 -2.26 33.46 -7.10
N ILE A 168 -2.67 34.73 -7.17
CA ILE A 168 -2.35 35.60 -8.32
C ILE A 168 -0.90 36.09 -8.27
N SER A 169 -0.28 36.04 -7.08
CA SER A 169 1.13 36.35 -6.87
C SER A 169 1.61 35.69 -5.59
N SER A 170 2.74 34.99 -5.66
CA SER A 170 3.36 34.32 -4.51
C SER A 170 4.85 34.58 -4.46
N LYS A 171 5.43 34.51 -3.26
CA LYS A 171 6.88 34.59 -3.05
C LYS A 171 7.32 33.81 -1.82
N SER A 172 8.46 33.15 -1.93
CA SER A 172 9.10 32.45 -0.82
C SER A 172 9.25 33.39 0.38
N SER A 173 8.95 32.87 1.56
CA SER A 173 8.89 33.67 2.79
C SER A 173 10.26 34.20 3.18
N GLY A 174 10.31 35.51 3.42
CA GLY A 174 11.52 36.23 3.77
C GLY A 174 11.27 37.70 4.00
N TYR A 175 12.32 38.44 4.30
CA TYR A 175 12.26 39.87 4.56
C TYR A 175 13.56 40.56 4.13
N TRP A 176 13.48 41.85 3.86
CA TRP A 176 14.65 42.68 3.63
C TRP A 176 15.11 43.26 4.96
N ASP A 177 16.37 43.03 5.33
CA ASP A 177 16.94 43.61 6.54
C ASP A 177 17.31 45.09 6.34
N ASN A 178 17.78 45.75 7.39
CA ASN A 178 18.18 47.16 7.35
C ASN A 178 19.41 47.42 6.45
N THR A 179 20.05 46.37 5.94
CA THR A 179 21.18 46.45 4.99
C THR A 179 20.75 46.15 3.54
N ASP A 180 19.44 46.11 3.29
CA ASP A 180 18.83 45.74 2.00
C ASP A 180 19.22 44.33 1.51
N LEU A 181 19.61 43.43 2.43
CA LEU A 181 19.85 42.03 2.12
C LEU A 181 18.59 41.21 2.38
N PHE A 182 18.21 40.37 1.42
CA PHE A 182 17.10 39.45 1.58
C PHE A 182 17.48 38.31 2.54
N ARG A 183 16.69 38.12 3.59
CA ARG A 183 16.83 37.07 4.60
C ARG A 183 15.65 36.11 4.49
N ASN A 184 15.95 34.83 4.31
CA ASN A 184 14.92 33.80 4.31
C ASN A 184 14.27 33.69 5.69
N LEU A 185 12.96 33.45 5.70
CA LEU A 185 12.16 33.30 6.91
C LEU A 185 11.34 32.02 6.81
N THR A 186 11.47 31.15 7.79
CA THR A 186 10.70 29.91 7.87
C THR A 186 9.43 30.13 8.68
N LEU A 187 8.26 30.05 8.02
CA LEU A 187 6.96 30.35 8.62
C LEU A 187 6.60 29.43 9.79
N ASN A 188 6.92 28.13 9.67
CA ASN A 188 6.68 27.09 10.68
C ASN A 188 7.84 26.91 11.68
N SER A 189 8.71 27.92 11.83
CA SER A 189 9.84 27.88 12.77
C SER A 189 9.42 27.86 14.25
N GLY A 190 8.15 28.13 14.56
CA GLY A 190 7.65 28.29 15.93
C GLY A 190 8.00 29.64 16.57
N HIS A 191 8.75 30.50 15.88
CA HIS A 191 9.07 31.85 16.33
C HIS A 191 7.99 32.85 15.89
N PRO A 192 7.59 33.80 16.75
CA PRO A 192 6.64 34.83 16.36
C PRO A 192 7.16 35.70 15.21
N THR A 193 6.30 35.93 14.23
CA THR A 193 6.58 36.71 13.01
C THR A 193 5.51 37.78 12.85
N GLN A 194 5.95 38.98 12.46
CA GLN A 194 5.12 40.13 12.13
C GLN A 194 4.74 40.10 10.66
N LEU A 195 3.48 40.44 10.36
CA LEU A 195 2.99 40.57 8.99
C LEU A 195 2.13 41.82 8.84
N TRP A 196 2.38 42.56 7.76
CA TRP A 196 1.58 43.71 7.33
C TRP A 196 0.93 43.39 5.98
N VAL A 197 -0.38 43.58 5.89
CA VAL A 197 -1.15 43.59 4.64
C VAL A 197 -1.69 44.98 4.42
N GLU A 198 -1.34 45.60 3.31
CA GLU A 198 -1.74 46.96 2.99
C GLU A 198 -2.34 46.99 1.59
N TYR A 199 -3.47 47.68 1.47
CA TYR A 199 -4.10 47.97 0.19
C TYR A 199 -4.25 49.47 0.03
N ASP A 200 -3.68 50.01 -1.04
CA ASP A 200 -3.91 51.36 -1.49
C ASP A 200 -5.05 51.37 -2.51
N GLY A 201 -6.21 51.91 -2.11
CA GLY A 201 -7.41 52.01 -2.93
C GLY A 201 -7.34 53.05 -4.05
N ILE A 202 -6.35 53.96 -4.02
CA ILE A 202 -6.09 54.97 -5.05
C ILE A 202 -5.18 54.36 -6.12
N GLU A 203 -4.01 53.86 -5.71
CA GLU A 203 -3.01 53.25 -6.59
C GLU A 203 -3.37 51.81 -7.01
N LYS A 204 -4.44 51.26 -6.44
CA LYS A 204 -4.90 49.88 -6.65
C LYS A 204 -3.77 48.88 -6.38
N GLN A 205 -3.07 49.07 -5.25
CA GLN A 205 -1.86 48.32 -4.96
C GLN A 205 -2.00 47.50 -3.68
N ILE A 206 -1.65 46.22 -3.76
CA ILE A 206 -1.60 45.31 -2.62
C ILE A 206 -0.13 45.10 -2.26
N SER A 207 0.21 45.31 -0.99
CA SER A 207 1.55 45.16 -0.44
C SER A 207 1.53 44.24 0.78
N VAL A 208 2.44 43.28 0.81
CA VAL A 208 2.62 42.36 1.93
C VAL A 208 4.06 42.41 2.40
N THR A 209 4.25 42.59 3.71
CA THR A 209 5.58 42.66 4.33
C THR A 209 5.66 41.71 5.52
N LEU A 210 6.78 41.02 5.67
CA LEU A 210 7.06 40.13 6.81
C LEU A 210 8.31 40.60 7.55
N ALA A 211 8.39 40.32 8.85
CA ALA A 211 9.61 40.47 9.64
C ALA A 211 9.58 39.62 10.92
N PRO A 212 10.74 39.21 11.47
CA PRO A 212 10.80 38.62 12.80
C PRO A 212 10.26 39.56 13.88
N LEU A 213 9.82 39.04 15.03
CA LEU A 213 9.15 39.82 16.09
C LEU A 213 9.90 41.08 16.54
N HIS A 214 11.22 41.02 16.66
CA HIS A 214 12.03 42.12 17.23
C HIS A 214 12.64 43.03 16.17
N ASN A 215 12.24 42.88 14.92
CA ASN A 215 12.69 43.73 13.81
C ASN A 215 11.64 44.81 13.55
N SER A 216 12.07 45.99 13.12
CA SER A 216 11.16 47.00 12.57
C SER A 216 10.57 46.53 11.24
N LYS A 217 9.43 47.10 10.84
CA LYS A 217 8.84 46.88 9.51
C LYS A 217 9.90 47.23 8.43
N PRO A 218 10.26 46.30 7.53
CA PRO A 218 11.14 46.57 6.40
C PRO A 218 10.59 47.67 5.50
N ASN A 219 11.49 48.49 4.95
CA ASN A 219 11.12 49.51 3.95
C ASN A 219 10.69 48.89 2.62
N ARG A 220 11.25 47.71 2.29
CA ARG A 220 10.93 46.98 1.08
C ARG A 220 9.98 45.83 1.39
N THR A 221 8.86 45.81 0.67
CA THR A 221 7.82 44.79 0.78
C THR A 221 8.33 43.43 0.29
N LEU A 222 7.71 42.35 0.79
CA LEU A 222 7.96 41.01 0.27
C LEU A 222 7.28 40.86 -1.09
N LEU A 223 5.98 41.12 -1.13
CA LEU A 223 5.10 41.08 -2.29
C LEU A 223 4.47 42.45 -2.53
N GLN A 224 4.37 42.83 -3.80
CA GLN A 224 3.72 44.07 -4.22
C GLN A 224 3.15 43.87 -5.62
N ILE A 225 1.84 44.07 -5.77
CA ILE A 225 1.15 43.93 -7.06
C ILE A 225 0.12 45.04 -7.25
N SER A 226 -0.14 45.40 -8.50
CA SER A 226 -1.28 46.25 -8.86
C SER A 226 -2.49 45.37 -9.18
N TYR A 227 -3.56 45.51 -8.40
CA TYR A 227 -4.82 44.81 -8.56
C TYR A 227 -5.97 45.62 -7.97
N ASP A 228 -7.04 45.83 -8.73
CA ASP A 228 -8.21 46.56 -8.27
C ASP A 228 -9.20 45.67 -7.51
N LEU A 229 -9.15 45.73 -6.17
CA LEU A 229 -10.06 45.02 -5.28
C LEU A 229 -11.51 45.53 -5.34
N SER A 230 -11.80 46.66 -6.01
CA SER A 230 -13.16 47.21 -6.12
C SER A 230 -14.16 46.25 -6.78
N SER A 231 -13.67 45.39 -7.67
CA SER A 231 -14.45 44.35 -8.36
C SER A 231 -14.68 43.10 -7.50
N VAL A 232 -13.82 42.86 -6.51
CA VAL A 232 -13.87 41.70 -5.63
C VAL A 232 -14.68 42.00 -4.38
N LEU A 233 -14.42 43.14 -3.72
CA LEU A 233 -15.00 43.47 -2.42
C LEU A 233 -16.45 43.98 -2.54
N LYS A 234 -17.29 43.54 -1.60
CA LYS A 234 -18.64 44.09 -1.38
C LYS A 234 -18.56 45.36 -0.51
N PRO A 235 -19.63 46.17 -0.42
CA PRO A 235 -19.63 47.37 0.42
C PRO A 235 -19.22 47.12 1.86
N THR A 236 -19.67 45.99 2.41
CA THR A 236 -19.28 45.53 3.74
C THR A 236 -18.64 44.14 3.66
N MET A 237 -17.60 43.94 4.46
CA MET A 237 -16.82 42.70 4.51
C MET A 237 -16.50 42.34 5.96
N PHE A 238 -16.48 41.05 6.27
CA PHE A 238 -15.89 40.54 7.50
C PHE A 238 -14.39 40.38 7.30
N VAL A 239 -13.61 40.74 8.32
CA VAL A 239 -12.16 40.56 8.34
C VAL A 239 -11.83 39.52 9.39
N GLY A 240 -10.90 38.62 9.07
CA GLY A 240 -10.52 37.58 10.01
C GLY A 240 -9.37 36.71 9.53
N PHE A 241 -9.29 35.54 10.13
CA PHE A 241 -8.34 34.50 9.81
C PHE A 241 -9.05 33.18 9.59
N SER A 242 -8.54 32.41 8.65
CA SER A 242 -8.91 31.01 8.47
C SER A 242 -7.67 30.14 8.53
N SER A 243 -7.86 28.90 8.98
CA SER A 243 -6.83 27.88 8.96
C SER A 243 -7.46 26.51 8.90
N ALA A 244 -6.78 25.60 8.22
CA ALA A 244 -7.18 24.21 8.15
C ALA A 244 -6.02 23.27 8.50
N THR A 245 -6.38 22.03 8.79
CA THR A 245 -5.46 20.94 9.10
C THR A 245 -5.59 19.85 8.05
N GLY A 246 -4.46 19.25 7.71
CA GLY A 246 -4.39 18.15 6.76
C GLY A 246 -4.61 16.77 7.42
N PRO A 247 -4.41 15.68 6.65
CA PRO A 247 -4.52 14.30 7.13
C PRO A 247 -3.48 13.92 8.20
N ILE A 248 -2.42 14.72 8.37
CA ILE A 248 -1.35 14.49 9.33
C ILE A 248 -1.27 15.69 10.28
N GLN A 249 -1.15 15.41 11.58
CA GLN A 249 -1.01 16.43 12.63
C GLN A 249 0.41 17.00 12.61
N ILE A 250 0.58 18.19 12.02
CA ILE A 250 1.90 18.77 11.81
C ILE A 250 2.11 20.05 12.65
N ALA A 251 1.29 21.08 12.43
CA ALA A 251 1.47 22.38 13.04
C ALA A 251 0.23 22.91 13.78
N THR A 252 0.47 23.72 14.81
CA THR A 252 -0.55 24.52 15.47
C THR A 252 -0.35 25.99 15.14
N HIS A 253 -1.43 26.66 14.75
CA HIS A 253 -1.40 28.04 14.27
C HIS A 253 -1.96 29.01 15.29
N TYR A 254 -1.17 30.05 15.59
CA TYR A 254 -1.50 31.07 16.57
C TYR A 254 -1.42 32.46 15.96
N VAL A 255 -2.36 33.32 16.36
CA VAL A 255 -2.26 34.77 16.25
C VAL A 255 -2.09 35.33 17.67
N LEU A 256 -1.08 36.17 17.86
CA LEU A 256 -0.68 36.72 19.15
C LEU A 256 -1.27 38.12 19.35
N GLY A 257 -1.39 38.88 18.28
CA GLY A 257 -1.98 40.22 18.28
C GLY A 257 -2.39 40.62 16.87
N TRP A 258 -3.34 41.54 16.77
CA TRP A 258 -3.96 41.93 15.50
C TRP A 258 -4.53 43.35 15.58
N SER A 259 -4.17 44.19 14.62
CA SER A 259 -4.76 45.51 14.39
C SER A 259 -5.18 45.65 12.94
N PHE A 260 -6.24 46.42 12.74
CA PHE A 260 -6.80 46.71 11.42
C PHE A 260 -7.32 48.13 11.38
N LYS A 261 -7.19 48.80 10.24
CA LYS A 261 -7.70 50.15 10.01
C LYS A 261 -8.11 50.36 8.55
N ILE A 262 -9.26 51.00 8.34
CA ILE A 262 -9.68 51.56 7.06
C ILE A 262 -9.16 52.99 6.91
N ASN A 263 -8.70 53.34 5.70
CA ASN A 263 -8.22 54.67 5.33
C ASN A 263 -7.13 55.22 6.29
N GLY A 264 -6.15 54.37 6.61
CA GLY A 264 -5.01 54.74 7.45
C GLY A 264 -4.12 53.54 7.74
N MET A 265 -3.10 53.77 8.56
CA MET A 265 -2.21 52.71 9.02
C MET A 265 -2.75 52.05 10.29
N ALA A 266 -2.71 50.71 10.32
CA ALA A 266 -3.06 49.94 11.51
C ALA A 266 -2.18 50.36 12.70
N GLN A 267 -2.76 50.36 13.92
CA GLN A 267 -2.00 50.74 15.11
C GLN A 267 -0.88 49.74 15.35
N PRO A 268 0.33 50.22 15.71
CA PRO A 268 1.38 49.35 16.20
C PRO A 268 0.90 48.55 17.41
N LEU A 269 1.36 47.31 17.48
CA LEU A 269 1.09 46.39 18.57
C LEU A 269 2.17 46.57 19.63
N ASP A 270 1.75 46.55 20.89
CA ASP A 270 2.66 46.52 22.02
C ASP A 270 3.23 45.10 22.17
N LEU A 271 4.38 44.88 21.54
CA LEU A 271 5.07 43.59 21.49
C LEU A 271 5.38 43.02 22.89
N SER A 272 5.51 43.88 23.90
CA SER A 272 5.79 43.47 25.28
C SER A 272 4.58 42.84 25.97
N ARG A 273 3.36 43.18 25.52
CA ARG A 273 2.08 42.69 26.05
C ARG A 273 1.57 41.45 25.33
N LEU A 274 2.23 41.02 24.26
CA LEU A 274 1.80 39.85 23.50
C LEU A 274 1.85 38.57 24.36
N PRO A 275 0.86 37.69 24.21
CA PRO A 275 0.79 36.43 24.94
C PRO A 275 1.96 35.51 24.54
N LYS A 276 2.52 34.81 25.53
CA LYS A 276 3.65 33.89 25.30
C LYS A 276 3.16 32.59 24.67
N LEU A 277 3.90 32.12 23.66
CA LEU A 277 3.66 30.81 23.05
C LEU A 277 3.88 29.66 24.07
N PRO A 278 3.12 28.56 23.95
CA PRO A 278 3.37 27.38 24.76
C PRO A 278 4.78 26.82 24.47
N ARG A 279 5.50 26.42 25.51
CA ARG A 279 6.77 25.72 25.37
C ARG A 279 6.51 24.30 24.88
N THR A 280 6.40 24.11 23.58
CA THR A 280 6.43 22.78 22.97
C THR A 280 7.86 22.46 22.59
N GLY A 281 8.54 21.67 23.41
CA GLY A 281 9.77 21.01 22.98
C GLY A 281 9.47 20.04 21.83
N PRO A 282 10.50 19.62 21.05
CA PRO A 282 10.31 18.66 19.96
C PRO A 282 9.58 17.43 20.51
N LYS A 283 8.43 17.09 19.93
CA LYS A 283 7.76 15.83 20.28
C LYS A 283 8.71 14.73 19.82
N LYS A 284 9.12 13.85 20.74
CA LYS A 284 9.93 12.68 20.40
C LYS A 284 9.17 11.89 19.34
N ILE A 285 9.73 11.80 18.14
CA ILE A 285 9.21 10.93 17.08
C ILE A 285 9.09 9.53 17.69
N SER A 286 7.90 8.93 17.57
CA SER A 286 7.69 7.58 18.07
C SER A 286 8.70 6.66 17.39
N LYS A 287 9.60 6.06 18.17
CA LYS A 287 10.58 5.09 17.65
C LYS A 287 9.90 3.97 16.85
N VAL A 288 8.63 3.71 17.12
CA VAL A 288 7.75 2.80 16.37
C VAL A 288 7.71 3.13 14.88
N LEU A 289 7.52 4.41 14.50
CA LEU A 289 7.33 4.77 13.10
C LEU A 289 8.65 4.79 12.32
N THR A 290 9.74 5.26 12.92
CA THR A 290 11.01 5.42 12.22
C THR A 290 11.84 4.14 12.19
N VAL A 291 11.75 3.29 13.23
CA VAL A 291 12.58 2.07 13.33
C VAL A 291 11.79 0.82 12.98
N TYR A 292 10.57 0.66 13.50
CA TYR A 292 9.87 -0.62 13.37
C TYR A 292 9.19 -0.78 12.00
N MET A 293 8.69 0.29 11.37
CA MET A 293 8.11 0.19 10.03
C MET A 293 9.10 -0.31 8.97
N PRO A 294 10.32 0.26 8.84
CA PRO A 294 11.33 -0.26 7.93
C PRO A 294 11.69 -1.72 8.25
N VAL A 295 11.83 -2.07 9.53
CA VAL A 295 12.14 -3.44 9.97
C VAL A 295 11.04 -4.42 9.56
N ILE A 296 9.76 -4.06 9.72
CA ILE A 296 8.62 -4.90 9.30
C ILE A 296 8.62 -5.10 7.78
N VAL A 297 8.94 -4.07 7.00
CA VAL A 297 9.04 -4.18 5.53
C VAL A 297 10.20 -5.10 5.15
N VAL A 298 11.38 -4.97 5.78
CA VAL A 298 12.52 -5.85 5.51
C VAL A 298 12.21 -7.30 5.91
N VAL A 299 11.57 -7.52 7.06
CA VAL A 299 11.19 -8.86 7.53
C VAL A 299 10.14 -9.49 6.59
N SER A 300 9.15 -8.72 6.12
CA SER A 300 8.14 -9.27 5.20
C SER A 300 8.72 -9.63 3.83
N VAL A 301 9.61 -8.80 3.29
CA VAL A 301 10.33 -9.08 2.03
C VAL A 301 11.23 -10.31 2.16
N THR A 302 11.98 -10.44 3.26
CA THR A 302 12.87 -11.59 3.50
C THR A 302 12.08 -12.90 3.66
N LEU A 303 10.95 -12.89 4.37
CA LEU A 303 10.07 -14.04 4.47
C LEU A 303 9.45 -14.44 3.13
N ALA A 304 9.07 -13.47 2.29
CA ALA A 304 8.56 -13.75 0.95
C ALA A 304 9.62 -14.40 0.05
N ILE A 305 10.85 -13.87 0.05
CA ILE A 305 11.98 -14.45 -0.70
C ILE A 305 12.26 -15.88 -0.21
N TRP A 306 12.31 -16.07 1.11
CA TRP A 306 12.52 -17.40 1.70
C TRP A 306 11.42 -18.39 1.29
N GLY A 307 10.15 -17.96 1.30
CA GLY A 307 9.01 -18.74 0.84
C GLY A 307 9.13 -19.16 -0.64
N VAL A 308 9.55 -18.25 -1.52
CA VAL A 308 9.80 -18.54 -2.94
C VAL A 308 10.94 -19.55 -3.11
N VAL A 309 12.05 -19.38 -2.39
CA VAL A 309 13.18 -20.31 -2.44
C VAL A 309 12.78 -21.70 -1.96
N CYS A 310 12.06 -21.79 -0.83
CA CYS A 310 11.52 -23.04 -0.31
C CYS A 310 10.56 -23.70 -1.31
N TYR A 311 9.70 -22.93 -1.97
CA TYR A 311 8.79 -23.41 -2.99
C TYR A 311 9.54 -23.98 -4.21
N VAL A 312 10.52 -23.26 -4.75
CA VAL A 312 11.33 -23.70 -5.90
C VAL A 312 12.14 -24.95 -5.53
N ASN A 313 12.77 -25.00 -4.36
CA ASN A 313 13.53 -26.15 -3.91
C ASN A 313 12.63 -27.37 -3.69
N ARG A 314 11.43 -27.18 -3.15
CA ARG A 314 10.43 -28.24 -3.04
C ARG A 314 10.04 -28.74 -4.43
N ARG A 315 9.78 -27.84 -5.39
CA ARG A 315 9.43 -28.22 -6.77
C ARG A 315 10.57 -28.97 -7.47
N ARG A 316 11.82 -28.55 -7.31
CA ARG A 316 13.01 -29.24 -7.83
C ARG A 316 13.19 -30.64 -7.22
N LYS A 317 12.95 -30.81 -5.92
CA LYS A 317 13.05 -32.11 -5.23
C LYS A 317 11.99 -33.13 -5.69
N PHE A 318 10.87 -32.65 -6.26
CA PHE A 318 9.79 -33.49 -6.81
C PHE A 318 9.75 -33.51 -8.35
N ALA A 319 10.75 -32.93 -9.03
CA ALA A 319 10.89 -33.07 -10.47
C ALA A 319 11.47 -34.47 -10.78
N GLU A 320 10.66 -35.34 -11.38
CA GLU A 320 11.09 -36.68 -11.79
C GLU A 320 11.85 -36.59 -13.12
N VAL A 321 13.12 -37.04 -13.12
CA VAL A 321 14.00 -37.08 -14.30
C VAL A 321 13.62 -38.31 -15.13
N LEU A 322 13.20 -38.10 -16.38
CA LEU A 322 13.02 -39.14 -17.40
C LEU A 322 14.39 -39.42 -18.04
N GLU A 323 14.87 -40.66 -17.97
CA GLU A 323 16.11 -41.09 -18.64
C GLU A 323 15.84 -41.56 -20.07
N GLU A 324 16.82 -41.39 -20.97
CA GLU A 324 16.65 -41.56 -22.42
C GLU A 324 16.20 -42.96 -22.86
N TRP A 325 16.51 -44.01 -22.08
CA TRP A 325 16.08 -45.39 -22.38
C TRP A 325 14.58 -45.62 -22.16
N GLU A 326 13.87 -44.74 -21.44
CA GLU A 326 12.41 -44.84 -21.25
C GLU A 326 11.62 -44.46 -22.52
N ARG A 327 12.29 -43.96 -23.56
CA ARG A 327 11.69 -43.56 -24.85
C ARG A 327 11.44 -44.74 -25.80
N ASP A 328 12.16 -45.85 -25.65
CA ASP A 328 12.24 -46.91 -26.66
C ASP A 328 11.52 -48.24 -26.27
N TYR A 329 10.94 -48.33 -25.08
CA TYR A 329 10.31 -49.57 -24.57
C TYR A 329 8.83 -49.39 -24.19
N SER A 330 7.98 -50.28 -24.73
CA SER A 330 6.51 -50.21 -24.75
C SER A 330 5.72 -50.91 -23.61
N PRO A 331 6.25 -51.21 -22.41
CA PRO A 331 5.38 -51.52 -21.26
C PRO A 331 4.91 -50.28 -20.50
N GLN A 332 3.66 -50.30 -20.01
CA GLN A 332 3.08 -49.16 -19.29
C GLN A 332 3.81 -48.91 -17.95
N ARG A 333 4.32 -47.70 -17.73
CA ARG A 333 4.93 -47.32 -16.44
C ARG A 333 3.86 -47.08 -15.38
N PHE A 334 3.90 -47.82 -14.27
CA PHE A 334 3.01 -47.66 -13.13
C PHE A 334 3.59 -46.72 -12.06
N LYS A 335 2.71 -45.97 -11.38
CA LYS A 335 3.09 -45.15 -10.22
C LYS A 335 3.25 -46.05 -8.98
N PHE A 336 4.33 -45.84 -8.22
CA PHE A 336 4.61 -46.62 -7.00
C PHE A 336 3.43 -46.61 -6.01
N LYS A 337 2.75 -45.47 -5.86
CA LYS A 337 1.59 -45.31 -4.98
C LYS A 337 0.47 -46.29 -5.33
N ASP A 338 0.27 -46.58 -6.60
CA ASP A 338 -0.81 -47.46 -7.06
C ASP A 338 -0.46 -48.93 -6.80
N LEU A 339 0.79 -49.33 -7.04
CA LEU A 339 1.28 -50.69 -6.72
C LEU A 339 1.38 -50.95 -5.22
N TYR A 340 1.78 -49.95 -4.43
CA TYR A 340 1.78 -50.03 -2.97
C TYR A 340 0.36 -50.25 -2.43
N LYS A 341 -0.65 -49.56 -2.99
CA LYS A 341 -2.05 -49.80 -2.64
C LYS A 341 -2.53 -51.18 -3.12
N ALA A 342 -2.17 -51.56 -4.34
CA ALA A 342 -2.59 -52.82 -4.94
C ALA A 342 -2.14 -54.02 -4.10
N THR A 343 -0.89 -53.98 -3.62
CA THR A 343 -0.27 -55.04 -2.79
C THR A 343 -0.52 -54.88 -1.29
N LYS A 344 -1.44 -53.98 -0.90
CA LYS A 344 -1.75 -53.63 0.50
C LYS A 344 -0.50 -53.29 1.34
N GLY A 345 0.48 -52.65 0.70
CA GLY A 345 1.73 -52.20 1.29
C GLY A 345 2.86 -53.23 1.27
N PHE A 346 2.86 -54.17 0.31
CA PHE A 346 3.84 -55.26 0.22
C PHE A 346 3.93 -56.10 1.51
N LYS A 347 2.78 -56.39 2.13
CA LYS A 347 2.71 -57.19 3.35
C LYS A 347 3.07 -58.64 3.04
N ASP A 348 3.73 -59.31 3.99
CA ASP A 348 4.17 -60.70 3.81
C ASP A 348 3.03 -61.69 3.51
N LYS A 349 1.81 -61.40 3.99
CA LYS A 349 0.60 -62.19 3.72
C LYS A 349 0.15 -62.21 2.25
N GLU A 350 0.63 -61.25 1.44
CA GLU A 350 0.31 -61.17 0.02
C GLU A 350 1.44 -61.77 -0.85
N ILE A 351 2.44 -62.44 -0.26
CA ILE A 351 3.55 -63.02 -1.03
C ILE A 351 3.11 -64.30 -1.74
N LEU A 352 3.34 -64.33 -3.05
CA LEU A 352 3.12 -65.49 -3.91
C LEU A 352 4.36 -66.38 -4.00
N GLY A 353 5.56 -65.78 -3.96
CA GLY A 353 6.83 -66.49 -4.04
C GLY A 353 8.02 -65.63 -3.59
N ARG A 354 9.09 -66.30 -3.17
CA ARG A 354 10.37 -65.69 -2.77
C ARG A 354 11.52 -66.46 -3.41
N GLY A 355 12.50 -65.76 -3.97
CA GLY A 355 13.70 -66.37 -4.55
C GLY A 355 14.85 -65.38 -4.68
N GLY A 356 15.95 -65.79 -5.33
CA GLY A 356 17.15 -64.94 -5.51
C GLY A 356 16.90 -63.63 -6.27
N PHE A 357 15.86 -63.61 -7.12
CA PHE A 357 15.45 -62.45 -7.92
C PHE A 357 14.45 -61.53 -7.20
N GLY A 358 14.20 -61.76 -5.91
CA GLY A 358 13.34 -60.93 -5.07
C GLY A 358 12.04 -61.60 -4.64
N LYS A 359 11.02 -60.79 -4.36
CA LYS A 359 9.72 -61.22 -3.82
C LYS A 359 8.59 -60.89 -4.78
N VAL A 360 7.66 -61.82 -4.98
CA VAL A 360 6.47 -61.61 -5.80
C VAL A 360 5.26 -61.48 -4.90
N TYR A 361 4.48 -60.41 -5.07
CA TYR A 361 3.30 -60.11 -4.27
C TYR A 361 2.04 -60.16 -5.13
N LYS A 362 0.95 -60.73 -4.60
CA LYS A 362 -0.39 -60.55 -5.14
C LYS A 362 -0.85 -59.12 -4.90
N GLY A 363 -1.53 -58.55 -5.89
CA GLY A 363 -2.16 -57.25 -5.74
C GLY A 363 -3.44 -57.14 -6.56
N VAL A 364 -4.26 -56.14 -6.24
CA VAL A 364 -5.47 -55.80 -7.00
C VAL A 364 -5.41 -54.33 -7.37
N MET A 365 -5.43 -54.03 -8.67
CA MET A 365 -5.29 -52.67 -9.15
C MET A 365 -6.46 -51.79 -8.65
N PRO A 366 -6.19 -50.63 -8.00
CA PRO A 366 -7.24 -49.87 -7.30
C PRO A 366 -8.41 -49.43 -8.20
N ARG A 367 -8.12 -49.10 -9.47
CA ARG A 367 -9.09 -48.58 -10.45
C ARG A 367 -9.76 -49.67 -11.28
N SER A 368 -8.98 -50.55 -11.90
CA SER A 368 -9.50 -51.58 -12.81
C SER A 368 -9.96 -52.85 -12.10
N LYS A 369 -9.62 -53.03 -10.82
CA LYS A 369 -9.88 -54.24 -10.03
C LYS A 369 -9.25 -55.53 -10.59
N VAL A 370 -8.34 -55.41 -11.55
CA VAL A 370 -7.58 -56.53 -12.11
C VAL A 370 -6.58 -57.06 -11.09
N GLU A 371 -6.52 -58.38 -10.94
CA GLU A 371 -5.51 -59.06 -10.13
C GLU A 371 -4.17 -59.06 -10.85
N ILE A 372 -3.11 -58.71 -10.13
CA ILE A 372 -1.75 -58.59 -10.66
C ILE A 372 -0.75 -59.29 -9.75
N ALA A 373 0.37 -59.69 -10.32
CA ALA A 373 1.56 -60.11 -9.59
C ALA A 373 2.63 -59.03 -9.70
N VAL A 374 3.10 -58.52 -8.56
CA VAL A 374 4.15 -57.49 -8.50
C VAL A 374 5.45 -58.12 -8.00
N LYS A 375 6.41 -58.30 -8.91
CA LYS A 375 7.77 -58.76 -8.59
C LYS A 375 8.60 -57.56 -8.16
N ARG A 376 9.00 -57.54 -6.89
CA ARG A 376 9.93 -56.56 -6.32
C ARG A 376 11.33 -57.15 -6.35
N VAL A 377 12.15 -56.62 -7.25
CA VAL A 377 13.53 -57.07 -7.48
C VAL A 377 14.39 -56.68 -6.27
N SER A 378 15.21 -57.60 -5.80
CA SER A 378 16.17 -57.36 -4.71
C SER A 378 17.25 -56.37 -5.16
N HIS A 379 17.51 -55.37 -4.33
CA HIS A 379 18.47 -54.30 -4.62
C HIS A 379 19.84 -54.61 -4.00
N GLU A 380 20.46 -55.74 -4.31
CA GLU A 380 21.77 -56.08 -3.73
C GLU A 380 22.99 -55.77 -4.62
N SER A 381 22.84 -55.28 -5.86
CA SER A 381 23.97 -54.72 -6.64
C SER A 381 23.53 -54.05 -7.96
N ARG A 382 24.49 -53.58 -8.77
CA ARG A 382 24.33 -53.21 -10.20
C ARG A 382 23.65 -54.33 -11.03
N GLN A 383 23.70 -55.58 -10.58
CA GLN A 383 23.11 -56.73 -11.24
C GLN A 383 21.58 -56.66 -11.26
N GLY A 384 20.93 -56.27 -10.16
CA GLY A 384 19.46 -56.21 -10.10
C GLY A 384 18.86 -55.19 -11.07
N MET A 385 19.56 -54.08 -11.34
CA MET A 385 19.16 -53.13 -12.39
C MET A 385 19.32 -53.72 -13.79
N ARG A 386 20.41 -54.44 -14.04
CA ARG A 386 20.65 -55.09 -15.33
C ARG A 386 19.59 -56.16 -15.62
N GLU A 387 19.23 -56.95 -14.62
CA GLU A 387 18.16 -57.95 -14.70
C GLU A 387 16.79 -57.30 -14.92
N PHE A 388 16.49 -56.23 -14.18
CA PHE A 388 15.25 -55.46 -14.35
C PHE A 388 15.09 -54.89 -15.77
N VAL A 389 16.16 -54.29 -16.32
CA VAL A 389 16.16 -53.76 -17.69
C VAL A 389 16.06 -54.89 -18.72
N ALA A 390 16.79 -56.00 -18.53
CA ALA A 390 16.72 -57.16 -19.41
C ALA A 390 15.30 -57.74 -19.45
N GLU A 391 14.64 -57.87 -18.30
CA GLU A 391 13.29 -58.42 -18.20
C GLU A 391 12.27 -57.49 -18.88
N ILE A 392 12.39 -56.17 -18.74
CA ILE A 392 11.55 -55.19 -19.46
C ILE A 392 11.79 -55.25 -20.97
N ALA A 393 13.06 -55.29 -21.40
CA ALA A 393 13.43 -55.26 -22.82
C ALA A 393 12.99 -56.54 -23.56
N SER A 394 13.15 -57.70 -22.92
CA SER A 394 12.80 -59.00 -23.48
C SER A 394 11.30 -59.27 -23.38
N MET A 395 10.70 -59.19 -22.18
CA MET A 395 9.29 -59.56 -21.97
C MET A 395 8.31 -58.45 -22.36
N GLY A 396 8.77 -57.20 -22.47
CA GLY A 396 7.92 -56.08 -22.86
C GLY A 396 7.42 -56.14 -24.30
N ARG A 397 8.05 -56.94 -25.17
CA ARG A 397 7.67 -57.12 -26.57
C ARG A 397 7.21 -58.55 -26.91
N LEU A 398 7.45 -59.51 -26.01
CA LEU A 398 7.05 -60.90 -26.21
C LEU A 398 5.61 -61.12 -25.74
N ARG A 399 4.72 -61.44 -26.68
CA ARG A 399 3.34 -61.86 -26.41
C ARG A 399 3.12 -63.24 -27.00
N HIS A 400 3.06 -64.26 -26.15
CA HIS A 400 2.83 -65.63 -26.56
C HIS A 400 1.81 -66.28 -25.62
N ARG A 401 0.98 -67.19 -26.15
CA ARG A 401 -0.11 -67.85 -25.39
C ARG A 401 0.37 -68.59 -24.14
N ASN A 402 1.62 -69.05 -24.16
CA ASN A 402 2.21 -69.85 -23.09
C ASN A 402 3.22 -69.06 -22.22
N LEU A 403 3.24 -67.72 -22.30
CA LEU A 403 4.08 -66.87 -21.46
C LEU A 403 3.23 -65.84 -20.72
N VAL A 404 3.52 -65.62 -19.43
CA VAL A 404 2.80 -64.64 -18.62
C VAL A 404 3.11 -63.22 -19.11
N PRO A 405 2.10 -62.42 -19.51
CA PRO A 405 2.34 -61.08 -20.03
C PRO A 405 2.93 -60.13 -18.97
N LEU A 406 3.99 -59.39 -19.36
CA LEU A 406 4.46 -58.23 -18.60
C LEU A 406 3.52 -57.04 -18.88
N LEU A 407 2.76 -56.63 -17.87
CA LEU A 407 1.81 -55.52 -17.97
C LEU A 407 2.51 -54.16 -17.87
N GLY A 408 3.62 -54.10 -17.14
CA GLY A 408 4.36 -52.87 -16.95
C GLY A 408 5.40 -52.93 -15.85
N TYR A 409 5.93 -51.77 -15.50
CA TYR A 409 6.98 -51.68 -14.49
C TYR A 409 6.85 -50.38 -13.67
N CYS A 410 7.47 -50.33 -12.51
CA CYS A 410 7.61 -49.12 -11.71
C CYS A 410 9.04 -49.03 -11.19
N ARG A 411 9.69 -47.90 -11.47
CA ARG A 411 11.00 -47.55 -10.93
C ARG A 411 10.88 -46.26 -10.10
N ARG A 412 11.30 -46.31 -8.84
CA ARG A 412 11.34 -45.14 -7.95
C ARG A 412 12.46 -45.28 -6.93
N LYS A 413 13.49 -44.43 -7.01
CA LYS A 413 14.70 -44.53 -6.17
C LYS A 413 15.29 -45.95 -6.24
N SER A 414 15.32 -46.68 -5.12
CA SER A 414 15.79 -48.07 -5.00
C SER A 414 14.69 -49.13 -5.23
N GLU A 415 13.48 -48.72 -5.60
CA GLU A 415 12.37 -49.65 -5.86
C GLU A 415 12.33 -50.02 -7.34
N LEU A 416 12.52 -51.30 -7.63
CA LEU A 416 12.43 -51.91 -8.95
C LEU A 416 11.30 -52.94 -8.94
N LEU A 417 10.18 -52.59 -9.58
CA LEU A 417 8.96 -53.39 -9.57
C LEU A 417 8.54 -53.75 -10.99
N LEU A 418 8.29 -55.03 -11.23
CA LEU A 418 7.71 -55.54 -12.46
C LEU A 418 6.28 -56.02 -12.18
N VAL A 419 5.37 -55.73 -13.11
CA VAL A 419 3.94 -55.98 -12.97
C VAL A 419 3.51 -56.98 -14.02
N TYR A 420 3.04 -58.14 -13.57
CA TYR A 420 2.54 -59.24 -14.39
C TYR A 420 1.06 -59.47 -14.15
N GLU A 421 0.43 -60.18 -15.07
CA GLU A 421 -0.87 -60.78 -14.85
C GLU A 421 -0.80 -61.82 -13.71
N TYR A 422 -1.84 -61.88 -12.88
CA TYR A 422 -1.91 -62.87 -11.80
C TYR A 422 -2.34 -64.24 -12.33
N MET A 423 -1.57 -65.28 -12.01
CA MET A 423 -1.87 -66.66 -12.38
C MET A 423 -2.58 -67.37 -11.23
N SER A 424 -3.89 -67.62 -11.37
CA SER A 424 -4.72 -68.23 -10.32
C SER A 424 -4.35 -69.68 -10.00
N ASN A 425 -3.80 -70.42 -10.97
CA ASN A 425 -3.46 -71.84 -10.83
C ASN A 425 -2.10 -72.09 -10.15
N GLY A 426 -1.41 -71.04 -9.71
CA GLY A 426 -0.08 -71.16 -9.11
C GLY A 426 1.01 -71.43 -10.15
N SER A 427 2.18 -71.83 -9.65
CA SER A 427 3.37 -72.15 -10.42
C SER A 427 3.43 -73.64 -10.80
N LEU A 428 4.09 -73.97 -11.90
CA LEU A 428 4.22 -75.32 -12.47
C LEU A 428 4.96 -76.27 -11.53
N ASP A 429 5.88 -75.79 -10.71
CA ASP A 429 6.54 -76.58 -9.66
C ASP A 429 5.51 -77.27 -8.74
N LYS A 430 4.48 -76.53 -8.30
CA LYS A 430 3.37 -77.06 -7.48
C LYS A 430 2.45 -78.00 -8.25
N PHE A 431 2.37 -77.84 -9.57
CA PHE A 431 1.56 -78.70 -10.43
C PHE A 431 2.26 -80.04 -10.71
N LEU A 432 3.58 -80.01 -10.90
CA LEU A 432 4.41 -81.21 -11.13
C LEU A 432 4.58 -82.06 -9.86
N ASP A 433 4.57 -81.44 -8.68
CA ASP A 433 4.66 -82.16 -7.40
C ASP A 433 3.36 -82.90 -7.00
N ASN A 434 2.22 -82.56 -7.61
CA ASN A 434 0.90 -83.11 -7.28
C ASN A 434 0.43 -84.28 -8.17
N GLN A 435 1.31 -84.88 -8.99
CA GLN A 435 0.94 -86.08 -9.76
C GLN A 435 0.98 -87.36 -8.90
N PRO A 436 0.02 -88.31 -9.06
CA PRO A 436 0.07 -89.61 -8.38
C PRO A 436 1.32 -90.41 -8.79
N LYS A 437 1.87 -91.17 -7.82
CA LYS A 437 3.20 -91.81 -7.90
C LYS A 437 3.40 -92.85 -9.03
N GLU A 438 2.37 -93.26 -9.77
CA GLU A 438 2.50 -94.32 -10.79
C GLU A 438 3.02 -93.86 -12.17
N MET A 439 3.20 -92.55 -12.42
CA MET A 439 3.88 -92.05 -13.63
C MET A 439 5.37 -91.72 -13.41
N LYS A 440 5.95 -92.05 -12.24
CA LYS A 440 7.37 -91.76 -11.94
C LYS A 440 8.33 -92.94 -12.19
N GLU A 441 7.85 -94.10 -12.67
CA GLU A 441 8.66 -95.34 -12.75
C GLU A 441 8.86 -95.97 -14.14
N CYS A 442 8.46 -95.34 -15.24
CA CYS A 442 8.89 -95.78 -16.58
C CYS A 442 9.75 -94.72 -17.28
N GLY A 443 11.08 -94.93 -17.24
CA GLY A 443 12.05 -94.25 -18.11
C GLY A 443 13.03 -93.33 -17.38
N GLY A 444 14.02 -93.92 -16.73
CA GLY A 444 15.19 -93.19 -16.24
C GLY A 444 16.02 -92.57 -17.38
N SER A 445 16.77 -91.52 -17.03
CA SER A 445 17.89 -90.93 -17.78
C SER A 445 17.63 -90.58 -19.25
N SER A 446 17.72 -89.28 -19.58
CA SER A 446 17.68 -88.70 -20.94
C SER A 446 16.29 -88.33 -21.48
N LEU A 447 15.70 -87.25 -20.96
CA LEU A 447 14.68 -86.45 -21.65
C LEU A 447 14.94 -84.93 -21.47
N SER A 448 16.22 -84.51 -21.47
CA SER A 448 16.61 -83.09 -21.61
C SER A 448 16.74 -82.65 -23.08
N ALA A 449 16.33 -83.49 -24.02
CA ALA A 449 16.34 -83.19 -25.45
C ALA A 449 15.18 -83.93 -26.11
N PHE A 450 14.09 -83.23 -26.43
CA PHE A 450 13.27 -83.34 -27.65
C PHE A 450 11.96 -82.54 -27.47
N ALA A 451 11.55 -81.84 -28.53
CA ALA A 451 10.52 -80.78 -28.63
C ALA A 451 10.99 -79.43 -28.04
N VAL A 452 11.49 -78.46 -28.81
CA VAL A 452 10.91 -77.92 -30.05
C VAL A 452 12.02 -77.63 -31.05
N ASN A 453 12.09 -78.46 -32.09
CA ASN A 453 12.73 -78.10 -33.34
C ASN A 453 11.62 -77.56 -34.25
N LEU A 454 11.33 -76.26 -34.16
CA LEU A 454 10.51 -75.54 -35.15
C LEU A 454 11.21 -74.23 -35.51
N GLU A 455 11.82 -74.25 -36.71
CA GLU A 455 12.04 -73.13 -37.63
C GLU A 455 12.61 -71.81 -37.08
N PHE A 456 13.80 -71.85 -36.49
CA PHE A 456 14.61 -70.64 -36.25
C PHE A 456 15.55 -70.26 -37.42
N ARG A 457 15.35 -70.81 -38.62
CA ARG A 457 16.22 -70.51 -39.78
C ARG A 457 15.86 -69.26 -40.57
N ASN A 458 14.68 -68.67 -40.37
CA ASN A 458 14.25 -67.49 -41.15
C ASN A 458 14.18 -66.16 -40.36
N PHE A 459 14.56 -66.12 -39.08
CA PHE A 459 14.56 -64.87 -38.29
C PHE A 459 15.96 -64.25 -38.12
N ALA A 460 16.99 -64.90 -38.66
CA ALA A 460 18.39 -64.52 -38.45
C ALA A 460 18.93 -63.43 -39.40
N SER A 461 18.10 -62.82 -40.26
CA SER A 461 18.56 -61.80 -41.21
C SER A 461 18.51 -60.35 -40.70
N ASP A 462 17.77 -60.05 -39.62
CA ASP A 462 17.43 -58.65 -39.30
C ASP A 462 18.10 -58.09 -38.03
N PHE A 463 18.96 -58.84 -37.33
CA PHE A 463 19.60 -58.37 -36.09
C PHE A 463 21.13 -58.47 -36.13
N GLN A 464 21.77 -57.33 -36.37
CA GLN A 464 23.22 -57.17 -36.39
C GLN A 464 23.71 -56.74 -35.00
N CYS A 465 23.79 -57.66 -34.03
CA CYS A 465 24.51 -57.43 -32.78
C CYS A 465 24.96 -58.73 -32.08
N PRO A 466 26.28 -59.00 -31.93
CA PRO A 466 26.80 -60.28 -31.40
C PRO A 466 26.53 -60.54 -29.91
N ILE A 467 26.11 -59.53 -29.15
CA ILE A 467 26.00 -59.60 -27.67
C ILE A 467 24.72 -60.34 -27.21
N TYR A 468 23.77 -60.60 -28.12
CA TYR A 468 22.47 -61.19 -27.79
C TYR A 468 22.39 -62.73 -27.89
N TRP A 469 23.38 -63.39 -28.47
CA TRP A 469 23.34 -64.84 -28.68
C TRP A 469 23.53 -65.65 -27.38
N SER A 470 24.31 -65.14 -26.42
CA SER A 470 24.56 -65.83 -25.14
C SER A 470 23.37 -65.74 -24.17
N ASN A 471 22.58 -64.66 -24.25
CA ASN A 471 21.45 -64.44 -23.33
C ASN A 471 20.13 -65.07 -23.83
N LEU A 472 19.97 -65.28 -25.14
CA LEU A 472 18.81 -65.99 -25.69
C LEU A 472 18.88 -67.49 -25.37
N TRP A 473 20.08 -68.08 -25.37
CA TRP A 473 20.31 -69.46 -24.94
C TRP A 473 20.03 -69.67 -23.44
N LEU A 474 20.35 -68.69 -22.60
CA LEU A 474 20.05 -68.72 -21.16
C LEU A 474 18.55 -68.54 -20.87
N HIS A 475 17.82 -67.79 -21.69
CA HIS A 475 16.37 -67.56 -21.52
C HIS A 475 15.50 -68.74 -21.96
N ILE A 476 15.93 -69.54 -22.94
CA ILE A 476 15.22 -70.77 -23.33
C ILE A 476 15.29 -71.84 -22.23
N GLN A 477 16.35 -71.83 -21.40
CA GLN A 477 16.42 -72.69 -20.20
C GLN A 477 15.47 -72.27 -19.07
N ILE A 478 15.05 -71.01 -19.01
CA ILE A 478 14.30 -70.47 -17.86
C ILE A 478 12.78 -70.46 -18.11
N CYS A 479 12.31 -70.47 -19.37
CA CYS A 479 10.88 -70.61 -19.68
C CYS A 479 10.30 -72.01 -19.40
N LEU A 480 11.09 -72.97 -18.90
CA LEU A 480 10.67 -74.33 -18.55
C LEU A 480 10.53 -74.58 -17.04
N VAL A 481 10.62 -73.54 -16.20
CA VAL A 481 10.34 -73.64 -14.76
C VAL A 481 9.37 -72.54 -14.30
N LEU A 482 8.26 -72.40 -15.03
CA LEU A 482 7.10 -71.65 -14.55
C LEU A 482 5.81 -72.39 -14.77
#